data_AF-A0A7C2CCT8-F1
#
_entry.id   AF-A0A7C2CCT8-F1
#
_cell.length_a   1.000
_cell.length_b   1.000
_cell.length_c   1.000
_cell.angle_alpha   90.00
_cell.angle_beta   90.00
_cell.angle_gamma   90.00
#
_symmetry.space_group_name_H-M   'P 1'
#
loop_
_entity.id
_entity.type
_entity.pdbx_description
1 polymer ?
#
loop_
_entity_poly.entity_id
_entity_poly.type
_entity_poly.pdbx_seq_one_letter_code
_entity_poly.pdbx_strand_id
1 'polypeptide(L)'
;MPDSASGAVRLTCRRSGVRSPAGRVERPSAERDMRARSESRGVGEFASASGERFGERAEAALTIGAAEYLLFDGACGVCAAFARWARRRDRRGRFVLIPYQDVPADALAPFGLTPERCAERLYVITRRGRVLGGVFGLNAFFARLFPWQLLVLIIYAVPPLLLVEMALYALVAKYRHRLSRWLGLSACRAS
;
A
#
# COMPACT_ATOMS: atom_id res chain seq x y z
N MET A 1 25.90 -19.73 -4.64
CA MET A 1 25.14 -19.38 -3.41
C MET A 1 24.45 -18.05 -3.69
N PRO A 2 23.12 -17.91 -3.66
CA PRO A 2 22.51 -16.63 -3.99
C PRO A 2 22.61 -15.66 -2.81
N ASP A 3 22.98 -14.45 -3.15
CA ASP A 3 23.33 -13.33 -2.28
C ASP A 3 22.20 -12.86 -1.36
N SER A 4 22.63 -12.40 -0.18
CA SER A 4 21.83 -11.64 0.78
C SER A 4 21.38 -10.30 0.18
N ALA A 5 20.22 -10.30 -0.47
CA ALA A 5 19.48 -9.07 -0.70
C ALA A 5 19.06 -8.51 0.67
N SER A 6 19.73 -7.44 1.09
CA SER A 6 19.39 -6.63 2.25
C SER A 6 17.96 -6.09 2.07
N GLY A 7 16.98 -6.86 2.57
CA GLY A 7 15.57 -6.59 2.40
C GLY A 7 15.17 -5.33 3.15
N ALA A 8 15.14 -4.20 2.45
CA ALA A 8 14.47 -3.02 2.94
C ALA A 8 12.97 -3.18 2.68
N VAL A 9 12.17 -3.11 3.74
CA VAL A 9 10.70 -3.02 3.62
C VAL A 9 10.35 -1.80 2.78
N ARG A 10 9.84 -2.05 1.56
CA ARG A 10 9.41 -0.99 0.66
C ARG A 10 8.00 -0.57 1.03
N LEU A 11 7.85 0.71 1.39
CA LEU A 11 6.55 1.37 1.47
C LEU A 11 6.45 2.26 0.23
N THR A 12 5.46 2.01 -0.62
CA THR A 12 5.27 2.78 -1.86
C THR A 12 4.60 4.15 -1.62
N CYS A 13 4.00 4.34 -0.44
CA CYS A 13 3.34 5.59 -0.07
C CYS A 13 4.30 6.73 0.31
N ARG A 14 4.06 7.93 -0.27
CA ARG A 14 4.66 9.22 0.15
C ARG A 14 3.71 9.96 1.11
N ARG A 15 4.25 10.59 2.16
CA ARG A 15 3.43 11.31 3.17
C ARG A 15 2.65 12.44 2.49
N SER A 16 1.34 12.53 2.74
CA SER A 16 0.59 13.73 2.38
C SER A 16 1.12 14.89 3.24
N GLY A 17 1.94 15.76 2.64
CA GLY A 17 2.35 16.99 3.31
C GLY A 17 1.12 17.83 3.62
N VAL A 18 0.82 18.01 4.90
CA VAL A 18 0.06 19.18 5.35
C VAL A 18 0.98 20.35 5.11
N ARG A 19 0.73 21.17 4.07
CA ARG A 19 1.39 22.48 3.98
C ARG A 19 0.92 23.28 5.18
N SER A 20 1.85 23.62 6.06
CA SER A 20 1.65 24.71 7.02
C SER A 20 1.44 26.01 6.22
N PRO A 21 0.43 26.84 6.50
CA PRO A 21 0.27 28.13 5.82
C PRO A 21 1.18 29.13 6.52
N ALA A 22 2.45 29.21 6.11
CA ALA A 22 3.31 30.32 6.50
C ALA A 22 4.35 30.58 5.41
N GLY A 23 4.37 31.82 4.89
CA GLY A 23 5.49 32.36 4.13
C GLY A 23 5.23 32.68 2.66
N ARG A 24 4.77 33.90 2.41
CA ARG A 24 4.85 34.66 1.15
C ARG A 24 6.30 34.86 0.71
N VAL A 25 6.60 34.82 -0.60
CA VAL A 25 7.56 35.67 -1.39
C VAL A 25 7.47 35.18 -2.86
N GLU A 26 6.67 35.83 -3.69
CA GLU A 26 7.01 36.78 -4.79
C GLU A 26 7.08 36.13 -6.18
N ARG A 27 6.37 36.77 -7.12
CA ARG A 27 6.46 36.55 -8.57
C ARG A 27 7.63 37.39 -9.10
N PRO A 28 8.16 37.03 -10.28
CA PRO A 28 8.03 38.00 -11.35
C PRO A 28 7.57 37.41 -12.68
N SER A 29 6.81 38.23 -13.38
CA SER A 29 6.37 38.10 -14.77
C SER A 29 7.53 38.22 -15.75
N ALA A 30 7.47 37.47 -16.85
CA ALA A 30 7.99 37.92 -18.14
C ALA A 30 7.29 37.17 -19.27
N GLU A 31 6.43 37.89 -19.99
CA GLU A 31 5.88 37.55 -21.30
C GLU A 31 7.00 37.42 -22.34
N ARG A 32 6.85 36.47 -23.28
CA ARG A 32 7.11 36.77 -24.70
C ARG A 32 6.41 35.80 -25.64
N ASP A 33 5.28 36.30 -26.12
CA ASP A 33 4.72 36.27 -27.47
C ASP A 33 5.40 35.51 -28.64
N MET A 34 4.53 34.83 -29.40
CA MET A 34 4.32 34.98 -30.87
C MET A 34 4.88 33.92 -31.87
N ARG A 35 3.89 33.22 -32.49
CA ARG A 35 3.71 32.86 -33.91
C ARG A 35 4.41 31.65 -34.59
N ALA A 36 3.54 30.67 -34.89
CA ALA A 36 3.11 30.23 -36.24
C ALA A 36 3.95 29.28 -37.11
N ARG A 37 3.19 28.57 -37.97
CA ARG A 37 3.52 27.63 -39.06
C ARG A 37 3.99 26.24 -38.64
N SER A 38 3.71 25.17 -39.37
CA SER A 38 2.78 24.88 -40.46
C SER A 38 2.83 23.37 -40.65
N GLU A 39 1.75 22.82 -41.20
CA GLU A 39 1.57 21.42 -41.57
C GLU A 39 2.74 20.81 -42.38
N SER A 40 3.05 19.54 -42.12
CA SER A 40 3.45 18.59 -43.16
C SER A 40 3.26 17.14 -42.71
N ARG A 41 2.26 16.51 -43.32
CA ARG A 41 2.19 15.12 -43.83
C ARG A 41 3.29 14.14 -43.41
N GLY A 42 2.85 12.95 -42.96
CA GLY A 42 3.68 11.75 -42.91
C GLY A 42 2.89 10.56 -42.38
N VAL A 43 2.22 9.84 -43.29
CA VAL A 43 1.63 8.52 -43.08
C VAL A 43 2.74 7.57 -42.62
N GLY A 44 2.53 6.87 -41.51
CA GLY A 44 3.52 5.92 -40.99
C GLY A 44 2.89 4.97 -39.98
N GLU A 45 2.59 3.77 -40.45
CA GLU A 45 2.69 2.50 -39.74
C GLU A 45 2.01 2.42 -38.36
N PHE A 46 0.75 1.99 -38.40
CA PHE A 46 0.09 1.38 -37.26
C PHE A 46 0.80 0.08 -36.87
N ALA A 47 0.85 -0.13 -35.55
CA ALA A 47 1.01 -1.38 -34.82
C ALA A 47 2.42 -1.72 -34.30
N SER A 48 2.40 -2.12 -33.02
CA SER A 48 3.39 -2.97 -32.35
C SER A 48 4.61 -2.29 -31.72
N ALA A 49 4.38 -1.50 -30.64
CA ALA A 49 5.43 -1.25 -29.63
C ALA A 49 4.92 -0.90 -28.21
N SER A 50 3.60 -0.75 -28.00
CA SER A 50 3.04 -0.33 -26.70
C SER A 50 2.51 -1.47 -25.82
N GLY A 51 2.33 -2.68 -26.37
CA GLY A 51 1.77 -3.82 -25.64
C GLY A 51 2.69 -4.42 -24.58
N GLU A 52 4.00 -4.46 -24.86
CA GLU A 52 4.95 -5.19 -24.00
C GLU A 52 5.34 -4.40 -22.75
N ARG A 53 5.48 -3.07 -22.87
CA ARG A 53 5.81 -2.16 -21.74
C ARG A 53 4.66 -1.92 -20.76
N PHE A 54 3.43 -2.24 -21.15
CA PHE A 54 2.25 -2.16 -20.29
C PHE A 54 2.02 -3.49 -19.55
N GLY A 55 2.31 -4.62 -20.22
CA GLY A 55 2.32 -5.96 -19.61
C GLY A 55 3.33 -6.08 -18.47
N GLU A 56 4.58 -5.68 -18.68
CA GLU A 56 5.64 -5.79 -17.64
C GLU A 56 5.40 -4.89 -16.41
N ARG A 57 4.72 -3.74 -16.57
CA ARG A 57 4.36 -2.87 -15.43
C ARG A 57 3.16 -3.39 -14.64
N ALA A 58 2.23 -4.09 -15.30
CA ALA A 58 1.10 -4.75 -14.66
C ALA A 58 1.52 -6.02 -13.90
N GLU A 59 2.51 -6.76 -14.43
CA GLU A 59 3.09 -7.96 -13.77
C GLU A 59 3.88 -7.63 -12.49
N ALA A 60 4.35 -6.39 -12.34
CA ALA A 60 5.17 -5.96 -11.21
C ALA A 60 4.40 -5.68 -9.90
N ALA A 61 3.06 -5.78 -9.89
CA ALA A 61 2.28 -5.29 -8.75
C ALA A 61 2.27 -6.25 -7.54
N LEU A 62 2.19 -7.56 -7.76
CA LEU A 62 2.09 -8.58 -6.70
C LEU A 62 2.66 -9.94 -7.14
N THR A 63 3.97 -10.14 -7.04
CA THR A 63 4.62 -11.40 -7.43
C THR A 63 4.66 -12.40 -6.26
N ILE A 64 3.97 -13.52 -6.39
CA ILE A 64 4.01 -14.64 -5.42
C ILE A 64 5.45 -15.19 -5.31
N GLY A 65 5.85 -15.67 -4.14
CA GLY A 65 7.18 -16.27 -3.91
C GLY A 65 8.29 -15.27 -3.60
N ALA A 66 8.20 -14.03 -4.07
CA ALA A 66 9.22 -13.01 -3.83
C ALA A 66 9.15 -12.42 -2.40
N ALA A 67 7.98 -11.94 -1.98
CA ALA A 67 7.77 -11.31 -0.67
C ALA A 67 6.34 -11.54 -0.14
N GLU A 68 6.11 -11.20 1.13
CA GLU A 68 4.76 -11.08 1.69
C GLU A 68 4.26 -9.66 1.38
N TYR A 69 3.06 -9.49 0.87
CA TYR A 69 2.49 -8.16 0.61
C TYR A 69 1.46 -7.80 1.68
N LEU A 70 1.52 -6.59 2.19
CA LEU A 70 0.54 -6.05 3.13
C LEU A 70 -0.16 -4.86 2.47
N LEU A 71 -1.41 -5.10 2.09
CA LEU A 71 -2.30 -4.15 1.45
C LEU A 71 -3.10 -3.41 2.52
N PHE A 72 -3.08 -2.08 2.48
CA PHE A 72 -3.80 -1.24 3.45
C PHE A 72 -4.53 -0.09 2.75
N ASP A 73 -5.45 0.56 3.45
CA ASP A 73 -6.13 1.74 2.92
C ASP A 73 -5.25 3.00 3.04
N GLY A 74 -4.81 3.53 1.91
CA GLY A 74 -4.04 4.77 1.82
C GLY A 74 -4.80 6.02 2.29
N ALA A 75 -6.14 6.05 2.13
CA ALA A 75 -6.97 7.18 2.57
C ALA A 75 -7.24 7.20 4.09
N CYS A 76 -6.89 6.12 4.79
CA CYS A 76 -7.02 5.98 6.24
C CYS A 76 -5.72 6.40 6.96
N GLY A 77 -5.76 7.49 7.72
CA GLY A 77 -4.61 8.02 8.47
C GLY A 77 -4.04 7.05 9.51
N VAL A 78 -4.89 6.31 10.23
CA VAL A 78 -4.48 5.24 11.17
C VAL A 78 -3.78 4.11 10.43
N CYS A 79 -4.34 3.68 9.30
CA CYS A 79 -3.80 2.60 8.48
C CYS A 79 -2.44 2.99 7.89
N ALA A 80 -2.31 4.22 7.40
CA ALA A 80 -1.04 4.79 6.94
C ALA A 80 -0.02 4.95 8.07
N ALA A 81 -0.44 5.34 9.28
CA ALA A 81 0.41 5.43 10.45
C ALA A 81 0.93 4.04 10.88
N PHE A 82 0.03 3.04 10.90
CA PHE A 82 0.39 1.64 11.13
C PHE A 82 1.38 1.15 10.09
N ALA A 83 1.15 1.36 8.80
CA ALA A 83 2.07 0.93 7.75
C ALA A 83 3.48 1.54 7.92
N ARG A 84 3.57 2.83 8.27
CA ARG A 84 4.86 3.48 8.57
C ARG A 84 5.55 2.88 9.79
N TRP A 85 4.78 2.56 10.84
CA TRP A 85 5.31 1.91 12.03
C TRP A 85 5.77 0.48 11.71
N ALA A 86 4.96 -0.29 11.00
CA ALA A 86 5.23 -1.66 10.57
C ALA A 86 6.51 -1.74 9.74
N ARG A 87 6.71 -0.82 8.79
CA ARG A 87 7.96 -0.68 8.04
C ARG A 87 9.19 -0.52 8.96
N ARG A 88 9.09 0.30 10.00
CA ARG A 88 10.21 0.52 10.94
C ARG A 88 10.48 -0.71 11.81
N ARG A 89 9.49 -1.56 12.04
CA ARG A 89 9.60 -2.73 12.92
C ARG A 89 10.05 -3.99 12.18
N ASP A 90 9.66 -4.17 10.93
CA ASP A 90 10.15 -5.30 10.14
C ASP A 90 11.57 -5.05 9.61
N ARG A 91 12.56 -5.15 10.49
CA ARG A 91 13.98 -4.94 10.18
C ARG A 91 14.55 -5.93 9.15
N ARG A 92 13.82 -7.02 8.85
CA ARG A 92 14.25 -8.10 7.95
C ARG A 92 13.65 -7.98 6.54
N GLY A 93 12.83 -6.97 6.24
CA GLY A 93 12.36 -6.78 4.86
C GLY A 93 11.38 -7.83 4.35
N ARG A 94 10.65 -8.50 5.23
CA ARG A 94 9.78 -9.62 4.84
C ARG A 94 8.50 -9.17 4.17
N PHE A 95 8.05 -7.96 4.51
CA PHE A 95 6.82 -7.39 3.98
C PHE A 95 7.11 -6.26 2.99
N VAL A 96 6.29 -6.19 1.93
CA VAL A 96 6.14 -5.03 1.08
C VAL A 96 4.81 -4.38 1.43
N LEU A 97 4.82 -3.14 1.89
CA LEU A 97 3.61 -2.43 2.33
C LEU A 97 3.12 -1.50 1.23
N ILE A 98 1.92 -1.75 0.73
CA ILE A 98 1.38 -1.06 -0.45
C ILE A 98 -0.04 -0.57 -0.11
N PRO A 99 -0.38 0.71 -0.31
CA PRO A 99 -1.77 1.13 -0.26
C PRO A 99 -2.51 0.46 -1.42
N TYR A 100 -3.67 -0.14 -1.19
CA TYR A 100 -4.34 -0.93 -2.23
C TYR A 100 -4.69 -0.08 -3.47
N GLN A 101 -4.78 1.25 -3.32
CA GLN A 101 -4.99 2.20 -4.40
C GLN A 101 -3.85 2.26 -5.43
N ASP A 102 -2.62 1.90 -5.03
CA ASP A 102 -1.46 1.81 -5.94
C ASP A 102 -1.44 0.47 -6.71
N VAL A 103 -2.37 -0.45 -6.42
CA VAL A 103 -2.44 -1.78 -7.05
C VAL A 103 -3.59 -1.80 -8.06
N PRO A 104 -3.34 -2.11 -9.34
CA PRO A 104 -4.41 -2.20 -10.34
C PRO A 104 -5.38 -3.33 -9.99
N ALA A 105 -6.67 -3.13 -10.29
CA ALA A 105 -7.72 -4.10 -9.96
C ALA A 105 -7.45 -5.48 -10.59
N ASP A 106 -6.90 -5.52 -11.80
CA ASP A 106 -6.55 -6.77 -12.50
C ASP A 106 -5.45 -7.56 -11.79
N ALA A 107 -4.56 -6.90 -11.03
CA ALA A 107 -3.56 -7.57 -10.21
C ALA A 107 -4.12 -8.08 -8.87
N LEU A 108 -5.25 -7.53 -8.40
CA LEU A 108 -5.96 -8.00 -7.20
C LEU A 108 -6.85 -9.21 -7.50
N ALA A 109 -7.43 -9.27 -8.71
CA ALA A 109 -8.41 -10.28 -9.09
C ALA A 109 -7.93 -11.74 -8.93
N PRO A 110 -6.68 -12.13 -9.28
CA PRO A 110 -6.17 -13.48 -9.08
C PRO A 110 -6.16 -13.93 -7.61
N PHE A 111 -6.16 -12.98 -6.68
CA PHE A 111 -6.19 -13.22 -5.24
C PHE A 111 -7.61 -13.18 -4.66
N GLY A 112 -8.65 -13.06 -5.51
CA GLY A 112 -10.04 -12.91 -5.07
C GLY A 112 -10.30 -11.60 -4.30
N LEU A 113 -9.43 -10.61 -4.51
CA LEU A 113 -9.52 -9.28 -3.91
C LEU A 113 -10.12 -8.31 -4.93
N THR A 114 -10.89 -7.37 -4.40
CA THR A 114 -11.39 -6.21 -5.16
C THR A 114 -11.01 -4.93 -4.42
N PRO A 115 -10.95 -3.78 -5.09
CA PRO A 115 -10.71 -2.50 -4.42
C PRO A 115 -11.70 -2.23 -3.28
N GLU A 116 -12.96 -2.62 -3.42
CA GLU A 116 -14.01 -2.44 -2.41
C GLU A 116 -13.71 -3.27 -1.15
N ARG A 117 -13.32 -4.54 -1.33
CA ARG A 117 -12.91 -5.39 -0.21
C ARG A 117 -11.68 -4.83 0.50
N CYS A 118 -10.69 -4.38 -0.27
CA CYS A 118 -9.48 -3.75 0.28
C CYS A 118 -9.80 -2.43 0.99
N ALA A 119 -10.86 -1.74 0.57
CA ALA A 119 -11.41 -0.58 1.24
C ALA A 119 -12.19 -0.93 2.52
N GLU A 120 -12.35 -2.18 2.95
CA GLU A 120 -12.99 -2.51 4.23
C GLU A 120 -11.99 -2.89 5.32
N ARG A 121 -10.87 -3.50 4.93
CA ARG A 121 -9.89 -4.07 5.86
C ARG A 121 -8.52 -4.21 5.21
N LEU A 122 -7.50 -4.34 6.05
CA LEU A 122 -6.15 -4.72 5.64
C LEU A 122 -6.12 -6.16 5.13
N TYR A 123 -5.24 -6.45 4.17
CA TYR A 123 -4.96 -7.79 3.70
C TYR A 123 -3.46 -8.07 3.71
N VAL A 124 -3.11 -9.33 3.98
CA VAL A 124 -1.77 -9.86 3.75
C VAL A 124 -1.85 -10.97 2.71
N ILE A 125 -1.09 -10.83 1.64
CA ILE A 125 -0.88 -11.87 0.63
C ILE A 125 0.44 -12.52 0.93
N THR A 126 0.40 -13.81 1.24
CA THR A 126 1.60 -14.52 1.65
C THR A 126 2.50 -14.89 0.48
N ARG A 127 3.77 -15.22 0.75
CA ARG A 127 4.68 -15.76 -0.28
C ARG A 127 4.14 -17.02 -0.97
N ARG A 128 3.21 -17.73 -0.33
CA ARG A 128 2.54 -18.93 -0.87
C ARG A 128 1.21 -18.61 -1.57
N GLY A 129 0.88 -17.34 -1.78
CA GLY A 129 -0.37 -16.90 -2.40
C GLY A 129 -1.60 -16.95 -1.49
N ARG A 130 -1.47 -17.35 -0.21
CA ARG A 130 -2.60 -17.30 0.73
C ARG A 130 -2.96 -15.86 1.06
N VAL A 131 -4.25 -15.54 1.02
CA VAL A 131 -4.79 -14.21 1.33
C VAL A 131 -5.40 -14.21 2.72
N LEU A 132 -4.91 -13.34 3.59
CA LEU A 132 -5.34 -13.22 4.98
C LEU A 132 -5.88 -11.82 5.22
N GLY A 133 -7.18 -11.71 5.47
CA GLY A 133 -7.86 -10.43 5.66
C GLY A 133 -8.04 -10.07 7.13
N GLY A 134 -8.10 -8.77 7.41
CA GLY A 134 -8.42 -8.21 8.71
C GLY A 134 -7.42 -8.60 9.79
N VAL A 135 -7.95 -9.01 10.95
CA VAL A 135 -7.15 -9.42 12.10
C VAL A 135 -6.19 -10.57 11.76
N PHE A 136 -6.59 -11.50 10.89
CA PHE A 136 -5.73 -12.62 10.50
C PHE A 136 -4.53 -12.17 9.67
N GLY A 137 -4.71 -11.15 8.81
CA GLY A 137 -3.60 -10.52 8.10
C GLY A 137 -2.68 -9.77 9.06
N LEU A 138 -3.26 -9.04 10.01
CA LEU A 138 -2.51 -8.34 11.04
C LEU A 138 -1.68 -9.31 11.92
N ASN A 139 -2.28 -10.42 12.33
CA ASN A 139 -1.60 -11.48 13.09
C ASN A 139 -0.54 -12.19 12.26
N ALA A 140 -0.75 -12.39 10.96
CA ALA A 140 0.29 -12.91 10.08
C ALA A 140 1.51 -11.98 10.00
N PHE A 141 1.30 -10.66 10.04
CA PHE A 141 2.38 -9.69 10.15
C PHE A 141 3.10 -9.80 11.51
N PHE A 142 2.36 -9.76 12.62
CA PHE A 142 2.94 -9.83 13.97
C PHE A 142 3.63 -11.16 14.27
N ALA A 143 3.13 -12.27 13.73
CA ALA A 143 3.72 -13.60 13.87
C ALA A 143 5.16 -13.68 13.31
N ARG A 144 5.55 -12.75 12.44
CA ARG A 144 6.91 -12.67 11.91
C ARG A 144 7.82 -11.73 12.70
N LEU A 145 7.28 -10.95 13.63
CA LEU A 145 8.04 -9.99 14.43
C LEU A 145 8.34 -10.55 15.82
N PHE A 146 9.61 -10.63 16.19
CA PHE A 146 9.97 -10.85 17.59
C PHE A 146 9.85 -9.53 18.37
N PRO A 147 9.29 -9.51 19.59
CA PRO A 147 8.73 -10.63 20.36
C PRO A 147 7.21 -10.87 20.12
N TRP A 148 6.56 -10.07 19.27
CA TRP A 148 5.12 -10.11 18.99
C TRP A 148 4.59 -11.48 18.55
N GLN A 149 5.42 -12.34 17.98
CA GLN A 149 5.08 -13.73 17.66
C GLN A 149 4.54 -14.51 18.88
N LEU A 150 5.04 -14.23 20.09
CA LEU A 150 4.59 -14.88 21.32
C LEU A 150 3.17 -14.42 21.69
N LEU A 151 2.88 -13.13 21.50
CA LEU A 151 1.54 -12.60 21.74
C LEU A 151 0.52 -13.23 20.77
N VAL A 152 0.88 -13.36 19.49
CA VAL A 152 0.01 -14.03 18.51
C VAL A 152 -0.22 -15.48 18.91
N LEU A 153 0.81 -16.21 19.36
CA LEU A 153 0.66 -17.59 19.83
C LEU A 153 -0.34 -17.69 21.00
N ILE A 154 -0.25 -16.79 21.98
CA ILE A 154 -1.17 -16.76 23.13
C ILE A 154 -2.60 -16.47 22.69
N ILE A 155 -2.80 -15.50 21.80
CA ILE A 155 -4.14 -15.15 21.28
C ILE A 155 -4.79 -16.36 20.60
N TYR A 156 -4.03 -17.12 19.82
CA TYR A 156 -4.55 -18.30 19.12
C TYR A 156 -4.74 -19.50 20.06
N ALA A 157 -3.96 -19.60 21.15
CA ALA A 157 -4.11 -20.64 22.15
C ALA A 157 -5.35 -20.45 23.05
N VAL A 158 -5.88 -19.23 23.14
CA VAL A 158 -7.01 -18.89 24.01
C VAL A 158 -8.17 -18.36 23.16
N PRO A 159 -9.13 -19.21 22.73
CA PRO A 159 -10.20 -18.81 21.81
C PRO A 159 -10.99 -17.56 22.23
N PRO A 160 -11.30 -17.32 23.52
CA PRO A 160 -11.93 -16.06 23.94
C PRO A 160 -11.13 -14.81 23.58
N LEU A 161 -9.79 -14.84 23.65
CA LEU A 161 -8.95 -13.71 23.27
C LEU A 161 -9.04 -13.43 21.77
N LEU A 162 -9.04 -14.47 20.95
CA LEU A 162 -9.21 -14.33 19.49
C LEU A 162 -10.57 -13.72 19.13
N LEU A 163 -11.65 -14.11 19.83
CA LEU A 163 -12.98 -13.53 19.64
C LEU A 163 -13.00 -12.03 19.97
N VAL A 164 -12.39 -11.66 21.11
CA VAL A 164 -12.25 -10.25 21.51
C VAL A 164 -11.43 -9.47 20.49
N GLU A 165 -10.33 -10.02 20.01
CA GLU A 165 -9.48 -9.39 19.00
C GLU A 165 -10.23 -9.16 17.68
N MET A 166 -10.99 -10.16 17.21
CA MET A 166 -11.83 -10.03 16.02
C MET A 166 -12.87 -8.91 16.17
N ALA A 167 -13.54 -8.83 17.33
CA ALA A 167 -14.53 -7.79 17.61
C ALA A 167 -13.90 -6.39 17.66
N LEU A 168 -12.77 -6.26 18.37
CA LEU A 168 -12.03 -5.00 18.46
C LEU A 168 -11.52 -4.55 17.09
N TYR A 169 -10.95 -5.47 16.30
CA TYR A 169 -10.49 -5.16 14.95
C TYR A 169 -11.66 -4.71 14.06
N ALA A 170 -12.80 -5.40 14.10
CA ALA A 170 -13.97 -5.04 13.31
C ALA A 170 -14.48 -3.62 13.67
N LEU A 171 -14.46 -3.27 14.95
CA LEU A 171 -14.83 -1.94 15.44
C LEU A 171 -13.86 -0.86 14.92
N VAL A 172 -12.56 -1.12 15.02
CA VAL A 172 -11.51 -0.22 14.51
C VAL A 172 -11.64 -0.05 13.00
N ALA A 173 -11.81 -1.14 12.25
CA ALA A 173 -11.96 -1.11 10.80
C ALA A 173 -13.18 -0.29 10.37
N LYS A 174 -14.33 -0.47 11.06
CA LYS A 174 -15.56 0.30 10.82
C LYS A 174 -15.39 1.79 11.08
N TYR A 175 -14.64 2.17 12.12
CA TYR A 175 -14.48 3.57 12.52
C TYR A 175 -13.15 4.20 12.10
N ARG A 176 -12.33 3.51 11.30
CA ARG A 176 -10.94 3.92 11.01
C ARG A 176 -10.80 5.34 10.46
N HIS A 177 -11.73 5.81 9.63
CA HIS A 177 -11.70 7.18 9.10
C HIS A 177 -12.06 8.21 10.18
N ARG A 178 -13.01 7.90 11.06
CA ARG A 178 -13.34 8.75 12.21
C ARG A 178 -12.18 8.80 13.21
N LEU A 179 -11.57 7.65 13.51
CA LEU A 179 -10.38 7.56 14.35
C LEU A 179 -9.21 8.34 13.74
N SER A 180 -9.02 8.26 12.43
CA SER A 180 -7.98 9.02 11.72
C SER A 180 -8.18 10.53 11.86
N ARG A 181 -9.43 11.01 11.70
CA ARG A 181 -9.78 12.43 11.89
C ARG A 181 -9.61 12.87 13.33
N TRP A 182 -10.07 12.05 14.28
CA TRP A 182 -10.00 12.35 15.71
C TRP A 182 -8.55 12.43 16.22
N LEU A 183 -7.68 11.54 15.73
CA LEU A 183 -6.25 11.54 16.07
C LEU A 183 -5.42 12.52 15.22
N GLY A 184 -6.02 13.26 14.29
CA GLY A 184 -5.30 14.19 13.40
C GLY A 184 -4.26 13.50 12.49
N LEU A 185 -4.44 12.21 12.18
CA LEU A 185 -3.47 11.43 11.42
C LEU A 185 -3.59 11.67 9.91
N SER A 186 -2.45 11.97 9.27
CA SER A 186 -2.40 12.19 7.82
C SER A 186 -2.44 10.89 7.03
N ALA A 187 -3.31 10.86 6.02
CA ALA A 187 -3.42 9.79 5.03
C ALA A 187 -2.17 9.70 4.13
N CYS A 188 -2.06 8.60 3.39
CA CYS A 188 -1.12 8.46 2.28
C CYS A 188 -1.67 9.13 1.03
N ARG A 189 -0.78 9.72 0.21
CA ARG A 189 -1.14 10.04 -1.18
C ARG A 189 -0.76 8.81 -2.01
N ALA A 190 -1.77 8.06 -2.44
CA ALA A 190 -1.60 7.03 -3.46
C ALA A 190 -1.24 7.72 -4.79
N SER A 191 -0.40 7.07 -5.59
CA SER A 191 0.24 7.68 -6.78
C SER A 191 -0.44 7.27 -8.07
#